data_AF-A0A3S9UYU4-F1
#
_entry.id   AF-A0A3S9UYU4-F1
#
_cell.length_a   1.000
_cell.length_b   1.000
_cell.length_c   1.000
_cell.angle_alpha   90.00
_cell.angle_beta   90.00
_cell.angle_gamma   90.00
#
_symmetry.space_group_name_H-M   'P 1'
#
loop_
_entity.id
_entity.type
_entity.pdbx_description
1 polymer ?
#
loop_
_entity_poly.entity_id
_entity_poly.type
_entity_poly.pdbx_seq_one_letter_code
_entity_poly.pdbx_strand_id
1 'polypeptide(L)' 'MMGYGFGFGMFGMIINFLLIVGVIYLVIRWVRGEGTNRHIESTPERILDERFARGEISEDEYFRMRSILRD' A
#
# COMPACT_ATOMS: atom_id res chain seq x y z
N MET A 1 -15.76 -52.08 -3.73
CA MET A 1 -14.81 -51.20 -3.04
C MET A 1 -14.58 -49.95 -3.89
N MET A 2 -15.49 -48.99 -3.89
CA MET A 2 -15.29 -47.68 -4.52
C MET A 2 -16.08 -46.66 -3.72
N GLY A 3 -15.38 -45.72 -3.09
CA GLY A 3 -15.98 -44.73 -2.18
C GLY A 3 -14.96 -43.79 -1.54
N TYR A 4 -13.67 -44.14 -1.56
CA TYR A 4 -12.59 -43.33 -0.99
C TYR A 4 -11.88 -42.39 -1.98
N GLY A 5 -12.35 -42.29 -3.23
CA GLY A 5 -11.74 -41.43 -4.26
C GLY A 5 -12.34 -40.02 -4.33
N PHE A 6 -13.62 -39.86 -4.01
CA PHE A 6 -14.34 -38.60 -4.22
C PHE A 6 -14.07 -37.56 -3.12
N GLY A 7 -13.90 -38.00 -1.88
CA GLY A 7 -13.60 -37.11 -0.75
C GLY A 7 -12.17 -36.58 -0.76
N PHE A 8 -11.18 -37.45 -0.99
CA PHE A 8 -9.76 -37.06 -1.03
C PHE A 8 -9.44 -36.14 -2.23
N GLY A 9 -10.08 -36.36 -3.38
CA GLY A 9 -9.92 -35.49 -4.54
C GLY A 9 -10.53 -34.09 -4.31
N MET A 10 -11.68 -34.01 -3.66
CA MET A 10 -12.32 -32.73 -3.36
C MET A 10 -11.58 -31.94 -2.28
N PHE A 11 -11.07 -32.62 -1.24
CA PHE A 11 -10.20 -31.98 -0.24
C PHE A 11 -8.89 -31.46 -0.86
N GLY A 12 -8.26 -32.23 -1.75
CA GLY A 12 -7.07 -31.78 -2.48
C GLY A 12 -7.35 -30.56 -3.36
N MET A 13 -8.50 -30.51 -4.03
CA MET A 13 -8.91 -29.37 -4.85
C MET A 13 -9.15 -28.12 -4.00
N ILE A 14 -9.83 -28.24 -2.86
CA ILE A 14 -10.10 -27.12 -1.94
C ILE A 14 -8.79 -26.57 -1.36
N ILE A 15 -7.87 -27.44 -0.94
CA ILE A 15 -6.57 -27.03 -0.41
C ILE A 15 -5.77 -26.28 -1.49
N ASN A 16 -5.75 -26.79 -2.71
CA ASN A 16 -5.04 -26.15 -3.82
C ASN A 16 -5.64 -24.77 -4.15
N PHE A 17 -6.97 -24.66 -4.15
CA PHE A 17 -7.67 -23.39 -4.34
C PHE A 17 -7.36 -22.38 -3.24
N LEU A 18 -7.40 -22.80 -1.97
CA LEU A 18 -7.03 -21.95 -0.83
C LEU A 18 -5.57 -21.49 -0.90
N LEU A 19 -4.67 -22.34 -1.38
CA LEU A 19 -3.26 -22.01 -1.58
C LEU A 19 -3.10 -20.91 -2.63
N ILE A 20 -3.78 -21.03 -3.78
CA ILE A 20 -3.77 -20.00 -4.83
C ILE A 20 -4.33 -18.67 -4.31
N VAL A 21 -5.48 -18.69 -3.64
CA VAL A 21 -6.09 -17.49 -3.05
C VAL A 21 -5.17 -16.87 -1.99
N GLY A 22 -4.54 -17.70 -1.15
CA GLY A 22 -3.58 -17.26 -0.14
C GLY A 22 -2.34 -16.58 -0.73
N VAL A 23 -1.81 -17.11 -1.83
CA VAL A 23 -0.68 -16.50 -2.56
C VAL A 23 -1.10 -15.17 -3.17
N ILE A 24 -2.24 -15.12 -3.85
CA ILE A 24 -2.78 -13.87 -4.42
C ILE A 24 -2.99 -12.83 -3.31
N TYR A 25 -3.57 -13.23 -2.18
CA TYR A 25 -3.75 -12.36 -1.02
C TYR A 25 -2.42 -11.85 -0.47
N LEU A 26 -1.40 -12.71 -0.35
CA LEU A 26 -0.05 -12.32 0.06
C LEU A 26 0.57 -11.32 -0.90
N VAL A 27 0.47 -11.54 -2.21
CA VAL A 27 0.96 -10.63 -3.24
C VAL A 27 0.24 -9.29 -3.15
N ILE A 28 -1.09 -9.29 -3.06
CA ILE A 28 -1.89 -8.07 -2.88
C ILE A 28 -1.50 -7.37 -1.58
N ARG A 29 -1.29 -8.10 -0.49
CA ARG A 29 -0.87 -7.54 0.81
C ARG A 29 0.55 -6.99 0.78
N TRP A 30 1.47 -7.57 0.00
CA TRP A 30 2.80 -7.02 -0.22
C TRP A 30 2.75 -5.75 -1.06
N VAL A 31 2.07 -5.79 -2.20
CA VAL A 31 1.91 -4.64 -3.10
C VAL A 31 1.14 -3.50 -2.44
N ARG A 32 0.10 -3.79 -1.65
CA ARG A 32 -0.61 -2.78 -0.84
C ARG A 32 0.13 -2.41 0.44
N GLY A 33 0.94 -3.31 0.99
CA GLY A 33 1.73 -3.13 2.20
C GLY A 33 2.90 -2.17 2.02
N GLU A 34 3.38 -1.99 0.78
CA GLU A 34 4.35 -0.94 0.43
C GLU A 34 3.72 0.46 0.27
N GLY A 35 2.38 0.55 0.25
CA GLY A 35 1.63 1.81 0.12
C GLY A 35 1.07 2.37 1.43
N THR A 36 1.28 1.72 2.58
CA THR A 36 0.67 2.14 3.87
C THR A 36 1.55 1.74 5.06
N ASN A 37 2.83 2.15 5.04
CA ASN A 37 3.62 2.40 6.26
C ASN A 37 5.07 2.86 6.02
N ARG A 38 5.38 3.42 4.84
CA ARG A 38 6.39 4.48 4.87
C ARG A 38 5.74 5.62 5.60
N HIS A 39 6.12 5.78 6.87
CA HIS A 39 6.13 7.04 7.58
C HIS A 39 5.95 8.17 6.58
N ILE A 40 4.70 8.61 6.43
CA ILE A 40 4.45 10.00 6.13
C ILE A 40 4.89 10.68 7.42
N GLU A 41 6.20 10.77 7.61
CA GLU A 41 6.74 12.00 8.11
C GLU A 41 6.08 13.03 7.23
N SER A 42 5.09 13.70 7.79
CA SER A 42 4.61 14.97 7.33
C SER A 42 5.80 15.91 7.43
N THR A 43 6.79 15.71 6.55
CA THR A 43 7.93 16.58 6.39
C THR A 43 7.31 17.94 6.10
N PRO A 44 7.64 18.98 6.86
CA PRO A 44 7.03 20.30 6.68
C PRO A 44 7.03 20.77 5.22
N GLU A 45 8.03 20.35 4.42
CA GLU A 45 8.11 20.57 2.98
C GLU A 45 6.89 20.03 2.20
N ARG A 46 6.39 18.83 2.53
CA ARG A 46 5.29 18.20 1.81
C ARG A 46 3.93 18.83 2.10
N ILE A 47 3.76 19.36 3.32
CA ILE A 47 2.60 20.20 3.69
C ILE A 47 2.66 21.52 2.91
N LEU A 48 3.87 22.08 2.74
CA LEU A 48 4.11 23.29 1.98
C LEU A 48 3.77 23.09 0.50
N ASP A 49 4.24 21.99 -0.10
CA ASP A 49 3.95 21.60 -1.48
C ASP A 49 2.44 21.44 -1.72
N GLU A 50 1.74 20.81 -0.77
CA GLU A 50 0.29 20.62 -0.87
C GLU A 50 -0.48 21.95 -0.81
N ARG A 51 -0.05 22.87 0.07
CA ARG A 51 -0.66 24.22 0.17
C ARG A 51 -0.39 25.08 -1.06
N PHE A 52 0.81 24.97 -1.64
CA PHE A 52 1.15 25.64 -2.90
C PHE A 52 0.31 25.09 -4.05
N ALA A 53 0.17 23.76 -4.15
CA ALA A 53 -0.65 23.11 -5.17
C ALA A 53 -2.15 23.46 -5.05
N ARG A 54 -2.64 23.71 -3.84
CA ARG A 54 -4.00 24.20 -3.57
C ARG A 54 -4.16 25.70 -3.87
N GLY A 55 -3.07 26.43 -4.10
CA GLY A 55 -3.08 27.89 -4.28
C GLY A 55 -3.36 28.67 -2.99
N GLU A 56 -3.18 28.04 -1.83
CA GLU A 56 -3.36 28.68 -0.51
C GLU A 56 -2.19 29.61 -0.15
N ILE A 57 -1.03 29.42 -0.77
CA ILE A 57 0.19 30.22 -0.58
C ILE A 57 0.74 30.68 -1.92
N SER A 58 1.35 31.87 -1.93
CA SER A 58 2.04 32.41 -3.10
C SER A 58 3.41 31.77 -3.32
N GLU A 59 3.95 31.90 -4.52
CA GLU A 59 5.29 31.39 -4.88
C GLU A 59 6.39 31.98 -3.97
N ASP A 60 6.30 33.28 -3.66
CA ASP A 60 7.25 33.96 -2.76
C ASP A 60 7.23 33.39 -1.34
N GLU A 61 6.05 33.07 -0.82
CA GLU A 61 5.89 32.44 0.50
C GLU A 61 6.41 31.01 0.51
N TYR A 62 6.16 30.25 -0.56
CA TYR A 62 6.68 28.90 -0.74
C TYR A 62 8.21 28.88 -0.69
N PHE A 63 8.88 29.74 -1.45
CA PHE A 63 10.35 29.79 -1.46
C PHE A 63 10.94 30.18 -0.09
N ARG A 64 10.33 31.14 0.60
CA ARG A 64 10.78 31.58 1.93
C ARG A 64 10.63 30.49 2.99
N MET A 65 9.50 29.78 3.01
CA MET A 65 9.28 28.71 3.98
C MET A 65 10.18 27.50 3.67
N ARG A 66 10.38 27.19 2.38
CA ARG A 66 11.29 26.12 1.95
C ARG A 66 12.75 26.38 2.29
N SER A 67 13.21 27.64 2.26
CA SER A 67 14.57 27.97 2.69
C SER A 67 14.76 27.81 4.21
N ILE A 68 13.76 28.20 5.01
CA ILE A 68 13.80 28.06 6.48
C ILE A 68 13.82 26.60 6.91
N LEU A 69 13.14 25.71 6.17
CA LEU A 69 13.08 24.28 6.48
C LEU A 69 14.37 23.50 6.13
N ARG A 70 15.26 24.11 5.34
CA ARG A 70 16.54 23.51 4.92
C ARG A 70 17.74 23.93 5.76
N ASP A 71 17.57 24.94 6.62
CA ASP A 71 18.56 25.42 7.61
C ASP A 71 18.29 24.80 8.99
#